data_AF-B9M0B5-F1
#
_entry.id   AF-B9M0B5-F1
#
_cell.length_a   1.000
_cell.length_b   1.000
_cell.length_c   1.000
_cell.angle_alpha   90.00
_cell.angle_beta   90.00
_cell.angle_gamma   90.00
#
_symmetry.space_group_name_H-M   'P 1'
#
loop_
_entity.id
_entity.type
_entity.pdbx_description
1 polymer ?
#
loop_
_entity_poly.entity_id
_entity_poly.type
_entity_poly.pdbx_seq_one_letter_code
_entity_poly.pdbx_strand_id
1 'polypeptide(L)'
;MPKMVRDITGKFNQRPHYEPRELDMECEKIICDFLRTLYGQVSFPVSTDDLTKLVEKFASSFDQYADLSEYGANVDGLTEFYAKGKPKVSVAARLSESSTYENRFRTTMTHELFHAIFHDYLYKMELVSPASKNGALQICKRDDIMSKSKASGATDWMEWQAGYACGAFLMPASFLKKTVEAYCTVANVTNPISQSNPRSDELIEAVMSAFQVSKDAARVRLLVTNHLQ
;
A
#
# COMPACT_ATOMS: atom_id res chain seq x y z
N MET A 1 16.74 -8.04 -3.94
CA MET A 1 15.83 -9.16 -3.66
C MET A 1 15.76 -9.33 -2.15
N PRO A 2 14.56 -9.47 -1.56
CA PRO A 2 14.40 -9.61 -0.12
C PRO A 2 15.03 -10.91 0.40
N LYS A 3 15.30 -10.96 1.70
CA LYS A 3 15.70 -12.19 2.36
C LYS A 3 14.52 -13.17 2.40
N MET A 4 14.71 -14.41 1.94
CA MET A 4 13.71 -15.46 2.11
C MET A 4 13.82 -16.07 3.51
N VAL A 5 12.70 -16.19 4.21
CA VAL A 5 12.59 -16.80 5.55
C VAL A 5 11.52 -17.89 5.54
N ARG A 6 11.58 -18.82 6.49
CA ARG A 6 10.51 -19.81 6.66
C ARG A 6 9.18 -19.10 6.92
N ASP A 7 8.14 -19.52 6.22
CA ASP A 7 6.80 -19.05 6.53
C ASP A 7 6.24 -19.83 7.73
N ILE A 8 5.82 -19.10 8.76
CA ILE A 8 5.25 -19.66 9.99
C ILE A 8 3.72 -19.68 9.95
N THR A 9 3.11 -19.02 8.96
CA THR A 9 1.66 -19.06 8.71
C THR A 9 1.23 -20.34 8.00
N GLY A 10 2.18 -21.06 7.39
CA GLY A 10 1.93 -22.28 6.63
C GLY A 10 1.41 -22.05 5.20
N LYS A 11 1.30 -20.78 4.75
CA LYS A 11 0.83 -20.43 3.40
C LYS A 11 1.84 -20.79 2.32
N PHE A 12 3.14 -20.61 2.57
CA PHE A 12 4.21 -20.99 1.65
C PHE A 12 5.32 -21.79 2.37
N ASN A 13 6.23 -22.42 1.62
CA ASN A 13 7.44 -23.02 2.23
C ASN A 13 8.39 -21.94 2.78
N GLN A 14 8.52 -20.84 2.03
CA GLN A 14 9.30 -19.66 2.38
C GLN A 14 8.55 -18.42 1.95
N ARG A 15 8.78 -17.31 2.65
CA ARG A 15 8.21 -16.00 2.35
C ARG A 15 9.31 -14.93 2.27
N PRO A 16 9.10 -13.85 1.51
CA PRO A 16 9.98 -12.69 1.56
C PRO A 16 9.84 -11.98 2.91
N HIS A 17 10.98 -11.65 3.50
CA HIS A 17 11.09 -10.72 4.60
C HIS A 17 11.67 -9.42 4.06
N TYR A 18 10.84 -8.39 4.03
CA TYR A 18 11.26 -7.02 3.73
C TYR A 18 11.44 -6.23 5.02
N GLU A 19 12.57 -5.56 5.13
CA GLU A 19 12.72 -4.46 6.08
C GLU A 19 11.88 -3.25 5.63
N PRO A 20 11.35 -2.42 6.54
CA PRO A 20 10.57 -1.23 6.17
C PRO A 20 11.26 -0.32 5.15
N ARG A 21 12.58 -0.15 5.28
CA ARG A 21 13.40 0.63 4.34
C ARG A 21 13.44 0.02 2.93
N GLU A 22 13.41 -1.31 2.81
CA GLU A 22 13.36 -1.98 1.50
C GLU A 22 12.01 -1.74 0.83
N LEU A 23 10.91 -1.85 1.58
CA LEU A 23 9.57 -1.51 1.07
C LEU A 23 9.52 -0.05 0.62
N ASP A 24 10.06 0.88 1.40
CA ASP A 24 10.12 2.30 1.03
C ASP A 24 10.88 2.53 -0.28
N MET A 25 12.07 1.95 -0.41
CA MET A 25 12.90 2.11 -1.60
C MET A 25 12.23 1.53 -2.85
N GLU A 26 11.65 0.33 -2.74
CA GLU A 26 11.02 -0.35 -3.90
C GLU A 26 9.72 0.36 -4.32
N CYS A 27 8.83 0.67 -3.37
CA CYS A 27 7.60 1.41 -3.66
C CYS A 27 7.88 2.79 -4.25
N GLU A 28 8.82 3.55 -3.66
CA GLU A 28 9.23 4.87 -4.16
C GLU A 28 9.82 4.77 -5.58
N LYS A 29 10.69 3.79 -5.81
CA LYS A 29 11.30 3.57 -7.13
C LYS A 29 10.22 3.30 -8.18
N ILE A 30 9.27 2.40 -7.90
CA ILE A 30 8.20 2.04 -8.84
C ILE A 30 7.36 3.26 -9.22
N ILE A 31 6.87 4.02 -8.23
CA ILE A 31 6.01 5.17 -8.52
C ILE A 31 6.77 6.32 -9.19
N CYS A 32 8.02 6.59 -8.75
CA CYS A 32 8.82 7.65 -9.33
C CYS A 32 9.24 7.33 -10.77
N ASP A 33 9.66 6.10 -11.05
CA ASP A 33 10.05 5.70 -12.41
C ASP A 33 8.85 5.72 -13.34
N PHE A 34 7.67 5.32 -12.85
CA PHE A 34 6.42 5.42 -13.59
C PHE A 34 6.10 6.88 -13.96
N LEU A 35 6.12 7.80 -13.00
CA LEU A 35 5.83 9.22 -13.25
C LEU A 35 6.87 9.89 -14.15
N ARG A 36 8.17 9.58 -13.97
CA ARG A 36 9.23 10.05 -14.89
C ARG A 36 9.02 9.54 -16.30
N THR A 37 8.56 8.30 -16.47
CA THR A 37 8.28 7.75 -17.79
C THR A 37 7.12 8.48 -18.47
N LEU A 38 6.07 8.83 -17.72
CA LEU A 38 4.91 9.52 -18.26
C LEU A 38 5.15 11.01 -18.52
N TYR A 39 5.86 11.69 -17.62
CA TYR A 39 5.89 13.15 -17.55
C TYR A 39 7.28 13.78 -17.55
N GLY A 40 8.35 12.97 -17.51
CA GLY A 40 9.73 13.45 -17.39
C GLY A 40 10.09 13.99 -15.99
N GLN A 41 9.13 14.05 -15.07
CA GLN A 41 9.30 14.57 -13.72
C GLN A 41 8.46 13.79 -12.71
N VAL A 42 8.72 14.00 -11.42
CA VAL A 42 7.94 13.42 -10.31
C VAL A 42 7.29 14.55 -9.53
N SER A 43 5.97 14.52 -9.42
CA SER A 43 5.17 15.47 -8.63
C SER A 43 4.17 14.73 -7.76
N PHE A 44 3.98 15.21 -6.54
CA PHE A 44 2.95 14.75 -5.61
C PHE A 44 1.94 15.89 -5.35
N PRO A 45 0.66 15.57 -5.06
CA PRO A 45 0.09 14.23 -4.97
C PRO A 45 0.02 13.52 -6.33
N VAL A 46 0.14 12.19 -6.31
CA VAL A 46 -0.12 11.38 -7.53
C VAL A 46 -1.61 11.40 -7.81
N SER A 47 -1.99 11.71 -9.04
CA SER A 47 -3.40 11.71 -9.46
C SER A 47 -4.00 10.31 -9.34
N THR A 48 -5.30 10.23 -9.04
CA THR A 48 -6.02 8.95 -8.99
C THR A 48 -5.93 8.21 -10.33
N ASP A 49 -6.03 8.92 -11.46
CA ASP A 49 -5.89 8.34 -12.80
C ASP A 49 -4.51 7.71 -13.04
N ASP A 50 -3.44 8.31 -12.54
CA ASP A 50 -2.10 7.76 -12.69
C ASP A 50 -1.88 6.54 -11.79
N LEU A 51 -2.50 6.51 -10.61
CA LEU A 51 -2.54 5.29 -9.78
C LEU A 51 -3.31 4.17 -10.49
N THR A 52 -4.45 4.47 -11.13
CA THR A 52 -5.21 3.51 -11.95
C THR A 52 -4.35 2.94 -13.07
N LYS A 53 -3.69 3.79 -13.88
CA LYS A 53 -2.78 3.35 -14.95
C LYS A 53 -1.63 2.50 -14.41
N LEU A 54 -1.12 2.82 -13.22
CA LEU A 54 -0.07 2.02 -12.58
C LEU A 54 -0.57 0.63 -12.21
N VAL A 55 -1.80 0.49 -11.65
CA VAL A 55 -2.42 -0.82 -11.39
C VAL A 55 -2.60 -1.61 -12.68
N GLU A 56 -3.15 -1.00 -13.73
CA GLU A 56 -3.35 -1.63 -15.04
C GLU A 56 -2.03 -2.12 -15.67
N LYS A 57 -0.91 -1.43 -15.40
CA LYS A 57 0.41 -1.88 -15.84
C LYS A 57 0.81 -3.23 -15.23
N PHE A 58 0.37 -3.55 -14.02
CA PHE A 58 0.75 -4.77 -13.29
C PHE A 58 -0.35 -5.82 -13.17
N ALA A 59 -1.61 -5.46 -13.46
CA ALA A 59 -2.73 -6.37 -13.53
C ALA A 59 -3.02 -6.83 -14.97
N SER A 60 -3.70 -7.97 -15.15
CA SER A 60 -4.30 -8.36 -16.43
C SER A 60 -5.62 -7.64 -16.68
N SER A 61 -6.34 -7.30 -15.60
CA SER A 61 -7.52 -6.45 -15.62
C SER A 61 -7.62 -5.75 -14.26
N PHE A 62 -8.15 -4.52 -14.28
CA PHE A 62 -8.46 -3.77 -13.08
C PHE A 62 -9.94 -3.39 -13.10
N ASP A 63 -10.72 -3.92 -12.16
CA ASP A 63 -12.14 -3.56 -11.98
C ASP A 63 -12.31 -2.65 -10.77
N GLN A 64 -12.45 -1.35 -11.03
CA GLN A 64 -12.66 -0.35 -9.97
C GLN A 64 -14.11 -0.25 -9.49
N TYR A 65 -15.03 -1.01 -10.09
CA TYR A 65 -16.47 -1.00 -9.78
C TYR A 65 -16.98 -2.40 -9.42
N ALA A 66 -16.14 -3.23 -8.80
CA ALA A 66 -16.48 -4.61 -8.53
C ALA A 66 -17.55 -4.74 -7.45
N ASP A 67 -18.47 -5.68 -7.64
CA ASP A 67 -19.32 -6.20 -6.57
C ASP A 67 -18.53 -7.29 -5.81
N LEU A 68 -18.04 -6.94 -4.62
CA LEU A 68 -17.28 -7.84 -3.75
C LEU A 68 -18.14 -8.39 -2.60
N SER A 69 -19.46 -8.24 -2.66
CA SER A 69 -20.37 -8.63 -1.57
C SER A 69 -20.31 -10.12 -1.22
N GLU A 70 -19.99 -10.99 -2.20
CA GLU A 70 -19.82 -12.43 -1.98
C GLU A 70 -18.66 -12.77 -1.03
N TYR A 71 -17.64 -11.90 -0.94
CA TYR A 71 -16.48 -12.07 -0.06
C TYR A 71 -16.68 -11.41 1.31
N GLY A 72 -17.79 -10.70 1.49
CA GLY A 72 -18.22 -10.06 2.74
C GLY A 72 -18.38 -8.53 2.62
N ALA A 73 -19.28 -7.98 3.43
CA ALA A 73 -19.66 -6.56 3.38
C ALA A 73 -18.50 -5.57 3.64
N ASN A 74 -17.42 -6.04 4.25
CA ASN A 74 -16.24 -5.23 4.61
C ASN A 74 -15.05 -5.44 3.66
N VAL A 75 -15.20 -6.16 2.54
CA VAL A 75 -14.11 -6.35 1.57
C VAL A 75 -14.00 -5.13 0.68
N ASP A 76 -12.88 -4.44 0.76
CA ASP A 76 -12.61 -3.22 -0.01
C ASP A 76 -11.84 -3.54 -1.32
N GLY A 77 -11.01 -4.59 -1.33
CA GLY A 77 -10.17 -4.98 -2.47
C GLY A 77 -9.98 -6.49 -2.57
N LEU A 78 -9.65 -6.95 -3.77
CA LEU A 78 -9.40 -8.36 -4.10
C LEU A 78 -8.30 -8.43 -5.17
N THR A 79 -7.32 -9.31 -4.93
CA THR A 79 -6.35 -9.72 -5.96
C THR A 79 -6.50 -11.22 -6.23
N GLU A 80 -6.75 -11.58 -7.49
CA GLU A 80 -6.80 -12.96 -7.96
C GLU A 80 -5.50 -13.35 -8.65
N PHE A 81 -4.83 -14.39 -8.17
CA PHE A 81 -3.58 -14.88 -8.73
C PHE A 81 -3.76 -16.09 -9.63
N TYR A 82 -2.96 -16.15 -10.69
CA TYR A 82 -2.98 -17.21 -11.70
C TYR A 82 -1.59 -17.79 -11.93
N ALA A 83 -1.53 -19.09 -12.25
CA ALA A 83 -0.26 -19.78 -12.55
C ALA A 83 0.46 -19.18 -13.77
N LYS A 84 -0.29 -18.58 -14.70
CA LYS A 84 0.21 -17.92 -15.91
C LYS A 84 -0.49 -16.58 -16.09
N GLY A 85 0.24 -15.57 -16.57
CA GLY A 85 -0.30 -14.23 -16.78
C GLY A 85 -0.10 -13.31 -15.57
N LYS A 86 -0.68 -12.11 -15.62
CA LYS A 86 -0.73 -11.16 -14.51
C LYS A 86 -1.96 -11.44 -13.63
N PRO A 87 -1.98 -11.02 -12.36
CA PRO A 87 -3.14 -11.14 -11.51
C PRO A 87 -4.27 -10.20 -11.97
N LYS A 88 -5.51 -10.49 -11.55
CA LYS A 88 -6.61 -9.52 -11.64
C LYS A 88 -6.71 -8.75 -10.33
N VAL A 89 -7.01 -7.47 -10.44
CA VAL A 89 -7.25 -6.59 -9.28
C VAL A 89 -8.66 -6.04 -9.36
N SER A 90 -9.36 -6.05 -8.23
CA SER A 90 -10.72 -5.53 -8.11
C SER A 90 -10.85 -4.69 -6.85
N VAL A 91 -11.57 -3.58 -6.94
CA VAL A 91 -11.87 -2.67 -5.83
C VAL A 91 -13.38 -2.44 -5.76
N ALA A 92 -13.92 -2.45 -4.56
CA ALA A 92 -15.37 -2.36 -4.34
C ALA A 92 -15.96 -1.05 -4.88
N ALA A 93 -17.04 -1.15 -5.67
CA ALA A 93 -17.69 -0.02 -6.34
C ALA A 93 -17.99 1.19 -5.44
N ARG A 94 -18.44 0.93 -4.20
CA ARG A 94 -18.74 1.96 -3.20
C ARG A 94 -17.58 2.95 -2.93
N LEU A 95 -16.33 2.54 -3.18
CA LEU A 95 -15.16 3.42 -2.99
C LEU A 95 -14.93 4.36 -4.18
N SER A 96 -15.36 3.97 -5.37
CA SER A 96 -15.15 4.70 -6.62
C SER A 96 -16.33 5.63 -6.97
N GLU A 97 -17.52 5.37 -6.41
CA GLU A 97 -18.75 6.10 -6.73
C GLU A 97 -18.91 7.45 -6.01
N SER A 98 -18.10 7.74 -5.00
CA SER A 98 -18.18 8.99 -4.24
C SER A 98 -16.79 9.56 -3.95
N SER A 99 -16.62 10.86 -4.21
CA SER A 99 -15.42 11.62 -3.85
C SER A 99 -15.13 11.61 -2.35
N THR A 100 -16.13 11.33 -1.50
CA THR A 100 -15.94 11.17 -0.04
C THR A 100 -14.99 10.00 0.28
N TYR A 101 -14.92 8.99 -0.58
CA TYR A 101 -14.09 7.80 -0.37
C TYR A 101 -12.78 7.83 -1.15
N GLU A 102 -12.41 8.93 -1.82
CA GLU A 102 -11.25 8.99 -2.70
C GLU A 102 -9.93 8.58 -2.00
N ASN A 103 -9.70 9.07 -0.77
CA ASN A 103 -8.52 8.67 0.01
C ASN A 103 -8.51 7.16 0.30
N ARG A 104 -9.67 6.57 0.58
CA ARG A 104 -9.81 5.14 0.84
C ARG A 104 -9.63 4.33 -0.43
N PHE A 105 -10.19 4.78 -1.54
CA PHE A 105 -10.02 4.19 -2.85
C PHE A 105 -8.54 4.12 -3.22
N ARG A 106 -7.80 5.24 -3.14
CA ARG A 106 -6.36 5.30 -3.44
C ARG A 106 -5.51 4.42 -2.53
N THR A 107 -5.85 4.35 -1.24
CA THR A 107 -5.18 3.45 -0.29
C THR A 107 -5.42 1.99 -0.66
N THR A 108 -6.64 1.62 -1.01
CA THR A 108 -7.00 0.25 -1.40
C THR A 108 -6.33 -0.14 -2.73
N MET A 109 -6.36 0.74 -3.73
CA MET A 109 -5.68 0.50 -5.02
C MET A 109 -4.19 0.22 -4.84
N THR A 110 -3.50 1.03 -4.01
CA THR A 110 -2.06 0.87 -3.79
C THR A 110 -1.72 -0.33 -2.90
N HIS A 111 -2.66 -0.76 -2.06
CA HIS A 111 -2.57 -2.03 -1.33
C HIS A 111 -2.63 -3.22 -2.30
N GLU A 112 -3.65 -3.28 -3.17
CA GLU A 112 -3.76 -4.36 -4.17
C GLU A 112 -2.63 -4.32 -5.21
N LEU A 113 -2.16 -3.12 -5.59
CA LEU A 113 -0.97 -2.97 -6.43
C LEU A 113 0.24 -3.69 -5.82
N PHE A 114 0.43 -3.55 -4.50
CA PHE A 114 1.52 -4.22 -3.82
C PHE A 114 1.39 -5.75 -3.92
N HIS A 115 0.20 -6.29 -3.70
CA HIS A 115 -0.06 -7.72 -3.92
C HIS A 115 0.27 -8.15 -5.36
N ALA A 116 -0.18 -7.38 -6.35
CA ALA A 116 0.05 -7.68 -7.75
C ALA A 116 1.54 -7.68 -8.14
N ILE A 117 2.35 -6.81 -7.54
CA ILE A 117 3.78 -6.70 -7.85
C ILE A 117 4.63 -7.67 -7.03
N PHE A 118 4.40 -7.73 -5.71
CA PHE A 118 5.33 -8.34 -4.77
C PHE A 118 4.93 -9.74 -4.30
N HIS A 119 3.67 -10.16 -4.50
CA HIS A 119 3.20 -11.48 -4.08
C HIS A 119 2.86 -12.42 -5.23
N ASP A 120 2.65 -11.90 -6.45
CA ASP A 120 2.30 -12.69 -7.63
C ASP A 120 3.28 -13.86 -7.90
N TYR A 121 4.59 -13.64 -7.74
CA TYR A 121 5.58 -14.69 -7.98
C TYR A 121 5.46 -15.87 -7.00
N LEU A 122 5.01 -15.65 -5.76
CA LEU A 122 4.85 -16.71 -4.76
C LEU A 122 3.74 -17.68 -5.18
N TYR A 123 2.60 -17.11 -5.61
CA TYR A 123 1.49 -17.89 -6.12
C TYR A 123 1.82 -18.59 -7.42
N LYS A 124 2.60 -17.98 -8.31
CA LYS A 124 3.06 -18.66 -9.53
C LYS A 124 3.96 -19.85 -9.21
N MET A 125 4.86 -19.73 -8.24
CA MET A 125 5.70 -20.84 -7.81
C MET A 125 4.89 -21.97 -7.15
N GLU A 126 3.86 -21.62 -6.38
CA GLU A 126 3.02 -22.61 -5.69
C GLU A 126 1.99 -23.28 -6.60
N LEU A 127 1.33 -22.52 -7.48
CA LEU A 127 0.30 -23.03 -8.40
C LEU A 127 0.88 -23.93 -9.52
N VAL A 128 2.19 -23.83 -9.78
CA VAL A 128 2.90 -24.75 -10.69
C VAL A 128 3.25 -26.07 -9.99
N SER A 129 3.15 -26.13 -8.66
CA SER A 129 3.36 -27.37 -7.91
C SER A 129 2.19 -28.35 -8.13
N PRO A 130 2.44 -29.65 -8.38
CA PRO A 130 1.40 -30.67 -8.57
C PRO A 130 0.43 -30.84 -7.39
N ALA A 131 0.77 -30.27 -6.22
CA ALA A 131 -0.02 -30.34 -5.00
C ALA A 131 -1.11 -29.24 -4.90
N SER A 132 -1.07 -28.20 -5.74
CA SER A 132 -1.96 -27.05 -5.64
C SER A 132 -3.21 -27.21 -6.51
N LYS A 133 -4.40 -27.15 -5.89
CA LYS A 133 -5.69 -27.13 -6.57
C LYS A 133 -6.32 -25.74 -6.42
N ASN A 134 -6.57 -25.10 -7.56
CA ASN A 134 -7.33 -23.86 -7.79
C ASN A 134 -6.55 -22.55 -7.62
N GLY A 135 -6.96 -21.54 -8.42
CA GLY A 135 -6.44 -20.17 -8.34
C GLY A 135 -6.54 -19.63 -6.92
N ALA A 136 -5.53 -18.85 -6.53
CA ALA A 136 -5.43 -18.36 -5.17
C ALA A 136 -5.98 -16.93 -5.08
N LEU A 137 -6.88 -16.73 -4.12
CA LEU A 137 -7.46 -15.42 -3.82
C LEU A 137 -6.73 -14.78 -2.66
N GLN A 138 -6.41 -13.49 -2.79
CA GLN A 138 -6.06 -12.62 -1.66
C GLN A 138 -7.16 -11.59 -1.49
N ILE A 139 -7.88 -11.68 -0.36
CA ILE A 139 -9.05 -10.87 -0.05
C ILE A 139 -8.64 -9.85 1.00
N CYS A 140 -8.71 -8.57 0.65
CA CYS A 140 -8.38 -7.48 1.55
C CYS A 140 -9.64 -6.96 2.25
N LYS A 141 -9.71 -7.15 3.56
CA LYS A 141 -10.80 -6.61 4.40
C LYS A 141 -10.45 -5.21 4.88
N ARG A 142 -11.49 -4.40 5.12
CA ARG A 142 -11.37 -3.01 5.53
C ARG A 142 -10.44 -2.80 6.72
N ASP A 143 -10.57 -3.67 7.73
CA ASP A 143 -9.86 -3.55 9.00
C ASP A 143 -8.36 -3.90 8.87
N ASP A 144 -7.97 -4.63 7.82
CA ASP A 144 -6.60 -5.11 7.63
C ASP A 144 -5.69 -4.09 6.93
N ILE A 145 -6.26 -3.13 6.19
CA ILE A 145 -5.51 -2.07 5.48
C ILE A 145 -4.78 -1.12 6.45
N MET A 146 -5.38 -0.85 7.62
CA MET A 146 -4.87 0.16 8.57
C MET A 146 -4.48 -0.43 9.93
N SER A 147 -4.86 -1.67 10.24
CA SER A 147 -4.53 -2.24 11.55
C SER A 147 -3.09 -2.76 11.61
N LYS A 148 -2.45 -2.53 12.76
CA LYS A 148 -1.30 -3.34 13.18
C LYS A 148 -1.85 -4.76 13.40
N SER A 149 -1.74 -5.64 12.41
CA SER A 149 -2.19 -7.03 12.50
C SER A 149 -1.50 -7.78 13.66
N LYS A 150 -2.12 -7.66 14.85
CA LYS A 150 -1.76 -8.32 16.11
C LYS A 150 -2.94 -9.09 16.73
N ALA A 151 -3.94 -9.45 15.93
CA ALA A 151 -5.12 -10.17 16.42
C ALA A 151 -5.29 -11.53 15.73
N SER A 152 -4.28 -12.41 15.79
CA SER A 152 -4.42 -13.89 15.79
C SER A 152 -3.08 -14.62 15.56
N GLY A 153 -2.12 -14.51 16.48
CA GLY A 153 -1.05 -15.50 16.67
C GLY A 153 0.03 -15.68 15.58
N ALA A 154 -0.19 -15.22 14.35
CA ALA A 154 0.81 -14.97 13.33
C ALA A 154 0.34 -13.73 12.55
N THR A 155 1.12 -12.66 12.55
CA THR A 155 0.86 -11.49 11.70
C THR A 155 0.68 -11.98 10.27
N ASP A 156 -0.48 -11.74 9.65
CA ASP A 156 -0.62 -11.90 8.21
C ASP A 156 0.38 -10.94 7.56
N TRP A 157 1.52 -11.50 7.19
CA TRP A 157 2.68 -10.75 6.78
C TRP A 157 2.43 -10.11 5.41
N MET A 158 1.55 -10.70 4.59
CA MET A 158 1.20 -10.17 3.28
C MET A 158 0.36 -8.90 3.44
N GLU A 159 -0.67 -8.97 4.28
CA GLU A 159 -1.52 -7.81 4.61
C GLU A 159 -0.71 -6.71 5.31
N TRP A 160 0.20 -7.08 6.22
CA TRP A 160 1.09 -6.10 6.85
C TRP A 160 2.00 -5.41 5.83
N GLN A 161 2.61 -6.16 4.91
CA GLN A 161 3.48 -5.59 3.88
C GLN A 161 2.68 -4.66 2.94
N ALA A 162 1.49 -5.08 2.53
CA ALA A 162 0.62 -4.29 1.66
C ALA A 162 0.08 -3.02 2.36
N GLY A 163 -0.29 -3.12 3.65
CA GLY A 163 -0.67 -1.97 4.48
C GLY A 163 0.46 -0.99 4.73
N TYR A 164 1.71 -1.44 4.85
CA TYR A 164 2.87 -0.54 4.87
C TYR A 164 3.07 0.12 3.49
N ALA A 165 3.00 -0.69 2.43
CA ALA A 165 3.32 -0.28 1.07
C ALA A 165 2.34 0.74 0.50
N CYS A 166 1.05 0.69 0.82
CA CYS A 166 0.10 1.71 0.35
C CYS A 166 0.52 3.12 0.83
N GLY A 167 1.01 3.23 2.07
CA GLY A 167 1.62 4.46 2.58
C GLY A 167 2.91 4.83 1.86
N ALA A 168 3.75 3.86 1.51
CA ALA A 168 5.01 4.09 0.80
C ALA A 168 4.81 4.52 -0.67
N PHE A 169 3.76 4.03 -1.34
CA PHE A 169 3.38 4.48 -2.68
C PHE A 169 2.81 5.90 -2.68
N LEU A 170 1.89 6.19 -1.75
CA LEU A 170 1.20 7.48 -1.69
C LEU A 170 2.06 8.59 -1.08
N MET A 171 2.93 8.24 -0.12
CA MET A 171 3.84 9.14 0.60
C MET A 171 5.27 8.56 0.62
N PRO A 172 6.00 8.60 -0.51
CA PRO A 172 7.34 8.03 -0.56
C PRO A 172 8.30 8.69 0.42
N ALA A 173 9.17 7.89 1.02
CA ALA A 173 9.95 8.28 2.18
C ALA A 173 10.83 9.52 1.93
N SER A 174 11.44 9.64 0.75
CA SER A 174 12.31 10.79 0.45
C SER A 174 11.51 12.09 0.27
N PHE A 175 10.31 12.01 -0.29
CA PHE A 175 9.42 13.14 -0.49
C PHE A 175 8.75 13.55 0.83
N LEU A 176 8.29 12.57 1.62
CA LEU A 176 7.75 12.80 2.95
C LEU A 176 8.78 13.51 3.84
N LYS A 177 10.03 13.02 3.84
CA LYS A 177 11.11 13.64 4.60
C LYS A 177 11.31 15.11 4.22
N LYS A 178 11.32 15.45 2.92
CA LYS A 178 11.43 16.85 2.46
C LYS A 178 10.25 17.70 2.93
N THR A 179 9.03 17.16 2.88
CA THR A 179 7.83 17.86 3.39
C THR A 179 7.94 18.13 4.89
N VAL A 180 8.39 17.14 5.67
CA VAL A 180 8.61 17.28 7.13
C VAL A 180 9.70 18.31 7.42
N GLU A 181 10.83 18.26 6.71
CA GLU A 181 11.94 19.21 6.88
C GLU A 181 11.52 20.66 6.55
N ALA A 182 10.76 20.85 5.47
CA ALA A 182 10.21 22.15 5.11
C ALA A 182 9.25 22.69 6.18
N TYR A 183 8.34 21.85 6.67
CA TYR A 183 7.43 22.22 7.77
C TYR A 183 8.21 22.59 9.03
N CYS A 184 9.15 21.74 9.47
CA CYS A 184 9.94 21.96 10.69
C CYS A 184 10.75 23.27 10.64
N THR A 185 11.28 23.61 9.46
CA THR A 185 11.98 24.87 9.23
C THR A 185 11.06 26.08 9.43
N VAL A 186 9.86 26.05 8.84
CA VAL A 186 8.90 27.15 8.96
C VAL A 186 8.31 27.27 10.36
N ALA A 187 8.01 26.13 11.00
CA ALA A 187 7.43 26.08 12.34
C ALA A 187 8.46 26.24 13.46
N ASN A 188 9.76 26.30 13.13
CA ASN A 188 10.88 26.38 14.08
C ASN A 188 10.83 25.25 15.15
N VAL A 189 10.65 24.02 14.69
CA VAL A 189 10.62 22.81 15.54
C VAL A 189 11.62 21.77 15.05
N THR A 190 12.03 20.87 15.94
CA THR A 190 12.95 19.77 15.60
C THR A 190 12.17 18.48 15.32
N ASN A 191 12.56 17.77 14.27
CA ASN A 191 12.07 16.42 13.95
C ASN A 191 12.89 15.35 14.70
N PRO A 192 12.30 14.29 15.27
CA PRO A 192 10.86 13.98 15.32
C PRO A 192 10.05 14.84 16.30
N ILE A 193 8.81 15.11 15.92
CA ILE A 193 7.85 15.86 16.75
C ILE A 193 7.10 14.89 17.67
N SER A 194 7.00 15.20 18.96
CA SER A 194 6.16 14.41 19.89
C SER A 194 4.69 14.45 19.47
N GLN A 195 3.98 13.31 19.57
CA GLN A 195 2.53 13.24 19.38
C GLN A 195 1.74 14.11 20.37
N SER A 196 2.35 14.46 21.50
CA SER A 196 1.74 15.38 22.48
C SER A 196 2.00 16.85 22.16
N ASN A 197 2.83 17.15 21.17
CA ASN A 197 3.13 18.51 20.77
C ASN A 197 1.97 19.06 19.92
N PRO A 198 1.42 20.26 20.20
CA PRO A 198 0.35 20.85 19.37
C PRO A 198 0.68 20.94 17.87
N ARG A 199 1.97 21.04 17.52
CA ARG A 199 2.46 21.06 16.13
C ARG A 199 2.34 19.71 15.41
N SER A 200 2.06 18.61 16.11
CA SER A 200 1.89 17.31 15.48
C SER A 200 0.67 17.28 14.55
N ASP A 201 -0.44 17.89 14.97
CA ASP A 201 -1.64 17.97 14.14
C ASP A 201 -1.38 18.81 12.88
N GLU A 202 -0.71 19.96 13.02
CA GLU A 202 -0.33 20.80 11.88
C GLU A 202 0.59 20.06 10.88
N LEU A 203 1.56 19.27 11.37
CA LEU A 203 2.39 18.43 10.51
C LEU A 203 1.57 17.37 9.78
N ILE A 204 0.62 16.73 10.47
CA ILE A 204 -0.28 15.74 9.85
C ILE A 204 -1.10 16.40 8.73
N GLU A 205 -1.69 17.57 8.98
CA GLU A 205 -2.46 18.31 7.95
C GLU A 205 -1.58 18.73 6.76
N ALA A 206 -0.33 19.15 7.01
CA ALA A 206 0.62 19.47 5.95
C ALA A 206 0.93 18.24 5.05
N VAL A 207 1.11 17.06 5.65
CA VAL A 207 1.32 15.81 4.92
C VAL A 207 0.05 15.37 4.18
N MET A 208 -1.12 15.47 4.82
CA MET A 208 -2.41 15.19 4.17
C MET A 208 -2.58 16.02 2.90
N SER A 209 -2.30 17.32 2.98
CA SER A 209 -2.42 18.23 1.84
C SER A 209 -1.38 17.92 0.75
N ALA A 210 -0.12 17.69 1.12
CA ALA A 210 0.97 17.46 0.17
C ALA A 210 0.81 16.15 -0.65
N PHE A 211 0.18 15.12 -0.07
CA PHE A 211 0.04 13.81 -0.70
C PHE A 211 -1.42 13.41 -1.00
N GLN A 212 -2.37 14.26 -0.61
CA GLN A 212 -3.82 14.01 -0.72
C GLN A 212 -4.16 12.66 -0.04
N VAL A 213 -3.96 12.54 1.27
CA VAL A 213 -4.27 11.31 2.00
C VAL A 213 -5.18 11.61 3.19
N SER A 214 -5.75 10.57 3.80
CA SER A 214 -6.51 10.74 5.04
C SER A 214 -5.60 11.13 6.21
N LYS A 215 -6.20 11.73 7.25
CA LYS A 215 -5.51 12.06 8.51
C LYS A 215 -4.83 10.85 9.14
N ASP A 216 -5.53 9.73 9.19
CA ASP A 216 -5.00 8.50 9.76
C ASP A 216 -3.83 7.94 8.94
N ALA A 217 -3.92 7.96 7.61
CA ALA A 217 -2.84 7.51 6.74
C ALA A 217 -1.59 8.37 6.91
N ALA A 218 -1.72 9.70 6.91
CA ALA A 218 -0.62 10.62 7.15
C ALA A 218 0.01 10.39 8.53
N ARG A 219 -0.80 10.29 9.60
CA ARG A 219 -0.33 10.02 10.95
C ARG A 219 0.42 8.70 11.05
N VAL A 220 -0.17 7.60 10.56
CA VAL A 220 0.46 6.27 10.59
C VAL A 220 1.78 6.30 9.84
N ARG A 221 1.81 6.93 8.65
CA ARG A 221 3.03 7.05 7.85
C ARG A 221 4.13 7.80 8.59
N LEU A 222 3.81 8.93 9.21
CA LEU A 222 4.76 9.71 10.02
C LEU A 222 5.29 8.92 11.23
N LEU A 223 4.45 8.08 11.86
CA LEU A 223 4.88 7.21 12.97
C LEU A 223 5.84 6.10 12.50
N VAL A 224 5.49 5.38 11.43
CA VAL A 224 6.31 4.26 10.95
C VAL A 224 7.63 4.71 10.30
N THR A 225 7.71 5.98 9.87
CA THR A 225 8.93 6.61 9.35
C THR A 225 9.67 7.46 10.41
N ASN A 226 9.23 7.41 11.67
CA ASN A 226 9.87 8.06 12.82
C ASN A 226 10.00 9.60 12.68
N HIS A 227 8.95 10.23 12.15
CA HIS A 227 8.75 11.68 12.14
C HIS A 227 7.80 12.17 13.27
N LEU A 228 6.97 11.26 13.77
CA LEU A 228 6.18 11.42 15.00
C LEU A 228 6.59 10.37 16.03
N GLN A 229 6.57 10.72 17.32
CA GLN A 229 6.87 9.81 18.45
C GLN A 229 5.94 10.03 19.63
#